data_AF-A0A9W4S5A3-F1
#
_entry.id   AF-A0A9W4S5A3-F1
#
_cell.length_a   1.000
_cell.length_b   1.000
_cell.length_c   1.000
_cell.angle_alpha   90.00
_cell.angle_beta   90.00
_cell.angle_gamma   90.00
#
_symmetry.space_group_name_H-M   'P 1'
#
loop_
_entity.id
_entity.type
_entity.pdbx_description
1 polymer ?
#
loop_
_entity_poly.entity_id
_entity_poly.type
_entity_poly.pdbx_seq_one_letter_code
_entity_poly.pdbx_strand_id
1 'polypeptide(L)'
;MPIKQHGRQYDLVVFGATGYTGNFVTEHITTHLPSNLKWAVAGRSDSKLRGLVAELKKLNSDRVQPGEPKDFEFLSHQTGV
;
A
#
# COMPACT_ATOMS: atom_id res chain seq x y z
N MET A 1 0.31 6.53 -17.71
CA MET A 1 1.75 6.20 -17.68
C MET A 1 1.90 4.69 -17.55
N PRO A 2 2.77 4.04 -18.32
CA PRO A 2 3.03 2.60 -18.16
C PRO A 2 3.80 2.34 -16.86
N ILE A 3 3.37 1.32 -16.10
CA ILE A 3 4.12 0.83 -14.94
C ILE A 3 5.39 0.17 -15.45
N LYS A 4 6.55 0.61 -14.96
CA LYS A 4 7.84 0.05 -15.34
C LYS A 4 8.06 -1.28 -14.63
N GLN A 5 8.57 -2.26 -15.36
CA GLN A 5 8.99 -3.52 -14.75
C GLN A 5 10.28 -3.31 -13.97
N HIS A 6 10.30 -3.79 -12.73
CA HIS A 6 11.47 -3.81 -11.86
C HIS A 6 11.45 -5.03 -10.94
N GLY A 7 12.60 -5.41 -10.38
CA GLY A 7 12.72 -6.54 -9.45
C GLY A 7 12.20 -6.29 -8.03
N ARG A 8 11.59 -5.14 -7.74
CA ARG A 8 11.01 -4.82 -6.42
C ARG A 8 9.61 -5.40 -6.27
N GLN A 9 9.25 -5.75 -5.03
CA GLN A 9 7.92 -6.26 -4.70
C GLN A 9 6.81 -5.22 -4.89
N TYR A 10 7.09 -3.96 -4.55
CA TYR A 10 6.15 -2.85 -4.65
C TYR A 10 6.71 -1.71 -5.50
N ASP A 11 5.83 -1.10 -6.29
CA ASP A 11 6.06 0.11 -7.05
C ASP A 11 5.94 1.36 -6.15
N LEU A 12 5.10 1.28 -5.11
CA LEU A 12 4.80 2.36 -4.17
C LEU A 12 4.49 1.82 -2.76
N VAL A 13 4.95 2.51 -1.72
CA VAL A 13 4.51 2.30 -0.34
C VAL A 13 4.03 3.61 0.26
N VAL A 14 2.83 3.61 0.86
CA VAL A 14 2.28 4.77 1.57
C VAL A 14 2.52 4.62 3.07
N PHE A 15 3.45 5.41 3.61
CA PHE A 15 3.69 5.48 5.06
C PHE A 15 2.71 6.44 5.73
N GLY A 16 2.21 6.05 6.92
CA GLY A 16 1.20 6.82 7.61
C GLY A 16 -0.18 6.73 6.96
N ALA A 17 -0.47 5.61 6.28
CA ALA A 17 -1.69 5.40 5.49
C ALA A 17 -2.98 5.63 6.29
N THR A 18 -2.98 5.32 7.58
CA THR A 18 -4.16 5.51 8.45
C THR A 18 -4.24 6.93 9.06
N GLY A 19 -3.30 7.82 8.74
CA GLY A 19 -3.32 9.22 9.16
C GLY A 19 -4.28 10.06 8.33
N TYR A 20 -4.49 11.32 8.70
CA TYR A 20 -5.44 12.21 8.02
C TYR A 20 -5.18 12.29 6.51
N THR A 21 -3.99 12.74 6.11
CA THR A 21 -3.59 12.81 4.70
C THR A 21 -3.44 11.43 4.06
N GLY A 22 -2.94 10.44 4.83
CA GLY A 22 -2.72 9.08 4.33
C GLY A 22 -4.00 8.44 3.78
N ASN A 23 -5.13 8.61 4.47
CA ASN A 23 -6.41 8.06 4.03
C ASN A 23 -6.78 8.59 2.64
N PHE A 24 -6.77 9.91 2.44
CA PHE A 24 -7.06 10.53 1.14
C PHE A 24 -6.09 10.08 0.04
N VAL A 25 -4.80 9.94 0.35
CA VAL A 25 -3.82 9.44 -0.60
C VAL A 25 -4.15 8.00 -1.02
N THR A 26 -4.46 7.12 -0.08
CA THR A 26 -4.80 5.73 -0.40
C THR A 26 -6.12 5.58 -1.17
N GLU A 27 -7.09 6.44 -0.87
CA GLU A 27 -8.36 6.51 -1.61
C GLU A 27 -8.11 6.98 -3.05
N HIS A 28 -7.31 8.04 -3.23
CA HIS A 28 -6.95 8.55 -4.55
C HIS A 28 -6.22 7.50 -5.38
N ILE A 29 -5.28 6.77 -4.78
CA ILE A 29 -4.60 5.64 -5.44
C ILE A 29 -5.60 4.54 -5.85
N THR A 30 -6.63 4.31 -5.04
CA THR A 30 -7.65 3.28 -5.29
C THR A 30 -8.62 3.61 -6.41
N THR A 31 -8.87 4.88 -6.61
CA THR A 31 -9.88 5.36 -7.56
C THR A 31 -9.27 5.86 -8.87
N HIS A 32 -8.01 6.30 -8.88
CA HIS A 32 -7.43 7.00 -10.03
C HIS A 32 -6.16 6.38 -10.61
N LEU A 33 -5.41 5.58 -9.84
CA LEU A 33 -4.19 4.96 -10.35
C LEU A 33 -4.49 3.63 -11.07
N PRO A 34 -3.59 3.16 -11.96
CA PRO A 34 -3.77 1.91 -12.68
C PRO A 34 -4.09 0.74 -11.73
N SER A 35 -5.06 -0.08 -12.10
CA SER A 35 -5.53 -1.21 -11.29
C SER A 35 -4.47 -2.28 -11.07
N ASN A 36 -3.45 -2.34 -11.93
CA ASN A 36 -2.33 -3.28 -11.85
C ASN A 36 -1.11 -2.77 -11.06
N LEU A 37 -1.21 -1.60 -10.40
CA LEU A 37 -0.16 -1.07 -9.53
C LEU A 37 0.11 -2.02 -8.36
N LYS A 38 1.36 -2.43 -8.17
CA LYS A 38 1.79 -3.20 -7.00
C LYS A 38 2.16 -2.23 -5.90
N TRP A 39 1.40 -2.18 -4.81
CA TRP A 39 1.61 -1.17 -3.78
C TRP A 39 1.30 -1.70 -2.37
N ALA A 40 1.74 -0.97 -1.36
CA ALA A 40 1.53 -1.33 0.05
C ALA A 40 1.21 -0.11 0.93
N VAL A 41 0.62 -0.37 2.09
CA VAL A 41 0.27 0.65 3.10
C VAL A 41 0.93 0.36 4.44
N ALA A 42 1.61 1.33 5.03
CA ALA A 42 2.31 1.18 6.31
C ALA A 42 1.79 2.17 7.36
N GLY A 43 1.82 1.76 8.62
CA GLY A 43 1.29 2.54 9.74
C GLY A 43 1.53 1.87 11.09
N ARG A 44 1.26 2.61 12.17
CA ARG A 44 1.55 2.17 13.55
C ARG A 44 0.51 1.22 14.16
N SER A 45 -0.66 1.10 13.54
CA SER A 45 -1.78 0.33 14.08
C SER A 45 -2.26 -0.67 13.03
N ASP A 46 -1.96 -1.94 13.27
CA ASP A 46 -2.35 -3.06 12.42
C ASP A 46 -3.87 -3.14 12.22
N SER A 47 -4.64 -2.96 13.30
CA SER A 47 -6.10 -2.97 13.23
C SER A 47 -6.67 -1.86 12.34
N LYS A 48 -6.10 -0.65 12.41
CA LYS A 48 -6.50 0.46 11.54
C LYS A 48 -6.08 0.23 10.09
N LEU A 49 -4.92 -0.38 9.84
CA LEU A 49 -4.48 -0.74 8.49
C LEU A 49 -5.42 -1.77 7.87
N ARG A 50 -5.75 -2.86 8.58
CA ARG A 50 -6.70 -3.87 8.11
C ARG A 50 -8.06 -3.27 7.77
N GLY A 51 -8.55 -2.38 8.63
CA GLY A 51 -9.78 -1.62 8.39
C GLY A 51 -9.70 -0.79 7.11
N LEU A 52 -8.62 -0.02 6.95
CA LEU A 52 -8.38 0.76 5.74
C LEU A 52 -8.34 -0.12 4.48
N VAL A 53 -7.58 -1.22 4.49
CA VAL A 53 -7.49 -2.13 3.33
C VAL A 53 -8.86 -2.72 2.98
N ALA A 54 -9.67 -3.08 3.98
CA ALA A 54 -11.03 -3.56 3.75
C ALA A 54 -11.93 -2.50 3.10
N GLU A 55 -11.84 -1.24 3.51
CA GLU A 55 -12.59 -0.14 2.89
C GLU A 55 -12.13 0.14 1.46
N LEU A 56 -10.82 0.15 1.20
CA LEU A 56 -10.29 0.34 -0.15
C LEU A 56 -10.72 -0.78 -1.10
N LYS A 57 -10.79 -2.02 -0.60
CA LYS A 57 -11.30 -3.16 -1.39
C LYS A 57 -12.77 -3.02 -1.77
N LYS A 58 -13.60 -2.46 -0.88
CA LYS A 58 -15.00 -2.15 -1.19
C LYS A 58 -15.11 -1.06 -2.25
N LEU A 59 -14.20 -0.08 -2.21
CA LEU A 59 -14.19 1.04 -3.14
C LEU A 59 -13.77 0.63 -4.56
N ASN A 60 -12.84 -0.31 -4.69
CA ASN A 60 -12.44 -0.89 -5.97
C ASN A 60 -11.92 -2.32 -5.77
N SER A 61 -12.77 -3.32 -6.02
CA SER A 61 -12.41 -4.74 -5.86
C SER A 61 -11.54 -5.28 -6.99
N ASP A 62 -11.59 -4.65 -8.16
CA ASP A 62 -11.02 -5.19 -9.41
C ASP A 62 -9.54 -4.83 -9.58
N ARG A 63 -8.99 -4.05 -8.64
CA ARG A 63 -7.56 -3.71 -8.61
C ARG A 63 -6.74 -4.63 -7.72
N VAL A 64 -5.43 -4.60 -7.94
CA VAL A 64 -4.44 -5.13 -6.99
C VAL A 64 -4.57 -4.36 -5.67
N GLN A 65 -4.97 -5.11 -4.63
CA GLN A 65 -5.14 -4.56 -3.29
C GLN A 65 -3.80 -4.24 -2.65
N PRO A 66 -3.72 -3.21 -1.80
CA PRO A 66 -2.47 -2.87 -1.14
C PRO A 66 -2.02 -4.02 -0.23
N GLY A 67 -0.75 -4.36 -0.31
CA GLY A 67 -0.12 -5.23 0.68
C GLY A 67 -0.09 -4.57 2.06
N GLU A 68 -0.22 -5.38 3.11
CA GLU A 68 0.17 -4.98 4.45
C GLU A 68 1.62 -5.41 4.66
N PRO A 69 2.55 -4.48 4.84
CA PRO A 69 3.94 -4.80 4.99
C PRO A 69 4.19 -5.14 6.46
N LYS A 70 3.67 -6.30 6.86
CA LYS A 70 4.21 -7.08 7.99
C LYS A 70 5.63 -7.56 7.68
N ASP A 71 5.98 -7.55 6.39
CA ASP A 71 7.30 -7.87 5.86
C ASP A 71 8.36 -6.76 6.06
N PHE A 72 8.05 -5.61 6.70
CA PHE A 72 9.10 -4.62 7.03
C PHE A 72 10.06 -5.11 8.11
N GLU A 73 9.68 -6.11 8.90
CA GLU A 73 10.61 -6.84 9.78
C GLU A 73 11.67 -7.60 8.95
N PHE A 74 11.36 -8.01 7.72
CA PHE A 74 12.34 -8.55 6.79
C PHE A 74 13.23 -7.47 6.16
N LEU A 75 12.73 -6.23 6.03
CA LEU A 75 13.48 -5.14 5.42
C LEU A 75 14.49 -4.48 6.38
N SER A 76 14.28 -4.54 7.70
CA SER A 76 15.32 -4.18 8.68
C SER A 76 16.50 -5.17 8.66
N HIS A 77 16.23 -6.45 8.38
CA HIS A 77 17.27 -7.49 8.25
C HIS A 77 17.99 -7.49 6.90
N GLN A 78 17.46 -6.82 5.87
CA GLN A 78 18.11 -6.69 4.55
C GLN A 78 18.92 -5.40 4.37
N THR A 79 18.82 -4.44 5.29
CA THR A 79 19.71 -3.26 5.30
C THR A 79 20.85 -3.48 6.29
N GLY A 80 21.82 -4.32 5.90
CA GLY A 80 23.10 -4.40 6.59
C GLY A 80 23.91 -3.13 6.39
N VAL A 81 23.75 -2.19 7.33
CA VAL A 81 24.88 -1.49 7.95
C VAL A 81 25.39 -2.34 9.11
#